data_AF-A0A0M0C012-F1
#
_entry.id   AF-A0A0M0C012-F1
#
_cell.length_a   1.000
_cell.length_b   1.000
_cell.length_c   1.000
_cell.angle_alpha   90.00
_cell.angle_beta   90.00
_cell.angle_gamma   90.00
#
_symmetry.space_group_name_H-M   'P 1'
#
loop_
_entity.id
_entity.type
_entity.pdbx_description
1 polymer ?
#
loop_
_entity_poly.entity_id
_entity_poly.type
_entity_poly.pdbx_seq_one_letter_code
_entity_poly.pdbx_strand_id
1 'polypeptide(L)'
;MKTIANRILAVLLVILLIFSLLTIIIVKAQEELPTIKIDLISPTNTTYSQNTILLNFSIQKQSYDNMDYTIDYSMQGENFQKQGTFFMGTPITNELSFNKNFTELQDGTYALTVSAKYVDRIMWVYADRQIVTFTINTKTPQIRILSNEKKDCITNYPLKFTINKPTTEIFYNLDNLFNNTIPANYTL
;
A
#
# COMPACT_ATOMS: atom_id res chain seq x y z
N MET A 1 70.16 -10.78 20.56
CA MET A 1 69.12 -10.00 19.84
C MET A 1 68.18 -10.88 19.00
N LYS A 2 68.67 -11.82 18.17
CA LYS A 2 67.84 -12.68 17.29
C LYS A 2 66.71 -13.45 18.00
N THR A 3 66.97 -13.95 19.21
CA THR A 3 65.99 -14.70 20.02
C THR A 3 64.82 -13.83 20.52
N ILE A 4 65.07 -12.56 20.84
CA ILE A 4 64.05 -11.63 21.32
C ILE A 4 63.18 -11.20 20.14
N ALA A 5 63.78 -10.89 18.98
CA ALA A 5 63.06 -10.55 17.76
C ALA A 5 62.13 -11.69 17.29
N ASN A 6 62.59 -12.95 17.33
CA ASN A 6 61.76 -14.10 16.98
C ASN A 6 60.58 -14.30 17.95
N ARG A 7 60.77 -14.03 19.25
CA ARG A 7 59.70 -14.09 20.25
C ARG A 7 58.66 -12.99 20.04
N ILE A 8 59.10 -11.77 19.75
CA ILE A 8 58.21 -10.64 19.44
C ILE A 8 57.41 -10.92 18.16
N LEU A 9 58.06 -11.43 17.11
CA LEU A 9 57.40 -11.78 15.85
C LEU A 9 56.35 -12.89 16.04
N ALA A 10 56.67 -13.91 16.84
CA ALA A 10 55.72 -14.98 17.16
C ALA A 10 54.49 -14.45 17.92
N VAL A 11 54.68 -13.56 18.90
CA VAL A 11 53.58 -12.94 19.65
C VAL A 11 52.70 -12.07 18.75
N LEU A 12 53.31 -11.27 17.86
CA LEU A 12 52.57 -10.46 16.87
C LEU A 12 51.74 -11.33 15.92
N LEU A 13 52.29 -12.46 15.46
CA LEU A 13 51.58 -13.38 14.59
C LEU A 13 50.36 -14.02 15.28
N VAL A 14 50.51 -14.39 16.56
CA VAL A 14 49.42 -14.92 17.38
C VAL A 14 48.32 -13.87 17.59
N ILE A 15 48.70 -12.62 17.90
CA ILE A 15 47.74 -11.52 18.05
C ILE A 15 46.98 -11.28 16.74
N LEU A 16 47.67 -11.25 15.60
CA LEU A 16 47.04 -11.08 14.27
C LEU A 16 46.06 -12.22 13.95
N LEU A 17 46.41 -13.46 14.29
CA LEU A 17 45.53 -14.62 14.12
C LEU A 17 44.28 -14.51 15.02
N ILE A 18 44.43 -14.08 16.27
CA ILE A 18 43.32 -13.87 17.20
C ILE A 18 42.39 -12.78 16.67
N PHE A 19 42.93 -11.64 16.23
CA PHE A 19 42.12 -10.57 15.64
C PHE A 19 41.41 -11.04 14.38
N SER A 20 42.10 -11.70 13.44
CA SER A 20 41.48 -12.23 12.22
C SER A 20 40.34 -13.20 12.54
N LEU A 21 40.51 -14.09 13.53
CA LEU A 21 39.49 -15.03 13.94
C LEU A 21 38.30 -14.31 14.59
N LEU A 22 38.57 -13.33 15.44
CA LEU A 22 37.55 -12.52 16.09
C LEU A 22 36.73 -11.73 15.07
N THR A 23 37.37 -11.14 14.04
CA THR A 23 36.66 -10.43 12.97
C THR A 23 35.77 -11.37 12.18
N ILE A 24 36.23 -12.58 11.85
CA ILE A 24 35.42 -13.60 11.16
C ILE A 24 34.22 -14.01 12.03
N ILE A 25 34.41 -14.16 13.34
CA ILE A 25 33.33 -14.48 14.28
C ILE A 25 32.31 -13.33 14.34
N ILE A 26 32.76 -12.08 14.44
CA ILE A 26 31.89 -10.90 14.48
C ILE A 26 31.10 -10.73 13.17
N VAL A 27 31.75 -10.90 12.02
CA VAL A 27 31.09 -10.81 10.70
C VAL A 27 30.07 -11.93 10.53
N LYS A 28 30.36 -13.15 11.01
CA LYS A 28 29.38 -14.25 11.02
C LYS A 28 28.26 -14.05 12.02
N ALA A 29 28.50 -13.33 13.12
CA ALA A 29 27.51 -13.03 14.16
C ALA A 29 26.62 -11.83 13.81
N GLN A 30 26.93 -11.08 12.75
CA GLN A 30 26.03 -10.07 12.20
C GLN A 30 24.99 -10.76 11.29
N GLU A 31 24.25 -11.70 11.87
CA GLU A 31 23.02 -12.21 11.26
C GLU A 31 21.99 -11.09 11.27
N GLU A 32 21.44 -10.77 10.11
CA GLU A 32 20.36 -9.79 10.02
C GLU A 32 19.16 -10.33 10.81
N LEU A 33 18.66 -9.52 11.75
CA LEU A 33 17.53 -9.93 12.58
C LEU A 33 16.37 -10.37 11.68
N PRO A 34 15.64 -11.41 12.07
CA PRO A 34 14.49 -11.80 11.29
C PRO A 34 13.49 -10.65 11.15
N THR A 35 12.94 -10.50 9.94
CA THR A 35 11.96 -9.46 9.63
C THR A 35 10.77 -10.01 8.88
N ILE A 36 9.63 -9.34 9.05
CA ILE A 36 8.46 -9.48 8.21
C ILE A 36 8.04 -8.08 7.76
N LYS A 37 7.73 -7.94 6.48
CA LYS A 37 7.35 -6.68 5.86
C LYS A 37 6.17 -6.89 4.93
N ILE A 38 5.18 -6.02 5.01
CA ILE A 38 4.03 -5.97 4.14
C ILE A 38 4.20 -4.79 3.18
N ASP A 39 4.13 -5.08 1.88
CA ASP A 39 4.07 -4.08 0.83
C ASP A 39 2.64 -4.05 0.28
N LEU A 40 1.83 -3.09 0.75
CA LEU A 40 0.44 -2.92 0.32
C LEU A 40 0.37 -2.16 -1.01
N ILE A 41 -0.04 -2.86 -2.07
CA ILE A 41 -0.07 -2.36 -3.45
C ILE A 41 -1.43 -1.71 -3.78
N SER A 42 -2.52 -2.33 -3.32
CA SER A 42 -3.88 -1.85 -3.53
C SER A 42 -4.79 -2.30 -2.37
N PRO A 43 -5.77 -1.50 -1.94
CA PRO A 43 -6.11 -0.16 -2.45
C PRO A 43 -5.11 0.93 -2.02
N THR A 44 -5.20 2.08 -2.69
CA THR A 44 -4.47 3.31 -2.35
C THR A 44 -5.40 4.35 -1.74
N ASN A 45 -4.85 5.41 -1.13
CA ASN A 45 -5.64 6.48 -0.52
C ASN A 45 -6.28 7.41 -1.56
N THR A 46 -7.33 6.90 -2.21
CA THR A 46 -8.03 7.54 -3.32
C THR A 46 -9.54 7.31 -3.25
N THR A 47 -10.29 8.06 -4.06
CA THR A 47 -11.72 7.79 -4.29
C THR A 47 -11.90 6.92 -5.51
N TYR A 48 -12.65 5.83 -5.37
CA TYR A 48 -12.99 4.92 -6.44
C TYR A 48 -14.45 5.12 -6.86
N SER A 49 -14.70 5.20 -8.17
CA SER A 49 -16.05 5.34 -8.76
C SER A 49 -16.77 4.00 -8.97
N GLN A 50 -16.16 2.91 -8.51
CA GLN A 50 -16.66 1.53 -8.64
C GLN A 50 -16.84 0.92 -7.25
N ASN A 51 -17.78 0.00 -7.11
CA ASN A 51 -18.08 -0.70 -5.85
C ASN A 51 -17.25 -1.98 -5.63
N THR A 52 -16.24 -2.21 -6.47
CA THR A 52 -15.34 -3.37 -6.39
C THR A 52 -13.90 -2.90 -6.25
N ILE A 53 -13.22 -3.38 -5.21
CA ILE A 53 -11.85 -3.01 -4.88
C ILE A 53 -10.98 -4.26 -4.76
N LEU A 54 -9.83 -4.24 -5.41
CA LEU A 54 -8.81 -5.27 -5.26
C LEU A 54 -7.93 -4.94 -4.04
N LEU A 55 -7.89 -5.86 -3.08
CA LEU A 55 -6.78 -5.99 -2.15
C LEU A 55 -5.64 -6.71 -2.86
N ASN A 56 -4.51 -6.04 -2.97
CA ASN A 56 -3.26 -6.61 -3.47
C ASN A 56 -2.13 -6.18 -2.52
N PHE A 57 -1.40 -7.14 -1.98
CA PHE A 57 -0.20 -6.87 -1.19
C PHE A 57 0.80 -8.01 -1.34
N SER A 58 2.06 -7.71 -1.07
CA SER A 58 3.07 -8.74 -0.89
C SER A 58 3.62 -8.76 0.52
N ILE A 59 4.12 -9.92 0.92
CA ILE A 59 4.84 -10.11 2.18
C ILE A 59 6.24 -10.58 1.85
N GLN A 60 7.20 -9.85 2.41
CA GLN A 60 8.61 -10.23 2.42
C GLN A 60 8.94 -10.70 3.82
N LYS A 61 9.55 -11.88 3.91
CA LYS A 61 10.05 -12.44 5.17
C LYS A 61 11.53 -12.73 5.01
N GLN A 62 12.30 -12.28 5.98
CA GLN A 62 13.68 -12.69 6.17
C GLN A 62 13.75 -13.46 7.48
N SER A 63 14.02 -14.76 7.41
CA SER A 63 14.18 -15.60 8.59
C SER A 63 15.03 -16.80 8.24
N TYR A 64 15.78 -17.27 9.23
CA TYR A 64 16.56 -18.49 9.15
C TYR A 64 15.74 -19.75 9.45
N ASP A 65 14.49 -19.58 9.90
CA ASP A 65 13.62 -20.67 10.32
C ASP A 65 12.37 -20.85 9.43
N ASN A 66 12.08 -22.14 9.19
CA ASN A 66 10.80 -22.62 8.64
C ASN A 66 9.72 -22.51 9.71
N MET A 67 9.07 -21.35 9.76
CA MET A 67 7.96 -21.10 10.67
C MET A 67 6.75 -20.60 9.90
N ASP A 68 5.59 -21.05 10.39
CA ASP A 68 4.28 -20.57 9.98
C ASP A 68 4.14 -19.08 10.26
N TYR A 69 3.59 -18.36 9.28
CA TYR A 69 3.09 -17.01 9.48
C TYR A 69 1.58 -17.01 9.27
N THR A 70 0.95 -16.09 9.99
CA THR A 70 -0.49 -15.83 9.88
C THR A 70 -0.66 -14.49 9.19
N ILE A 71 -1.55 -14.48 8.21
CA ILE A 71 -1.92 -13.28 7.47
C ILE A 71 -3.40 -13.04 7.68
N ASP A 72 -3.69 -11.84 8.15
CA ASP A 72 -5.04 -11.40 8.48
C ASP A 72 -5.30 -10.05 7.82
N TYR A 73 -6.54 -9.82 7.39
CA TYR A 73 -7.01 -8.50 6.95
C TYR A 73 -8.35 -8.16 7.58
N SER A 74 -8.62 -6.87 7.76
CA SER A 74 -9.86 -6.36 8.32
C SER A 74 -10.29 -5.11 7.57
N MET A 75 -11.59 -4.97 7.33
CA MET A 75 -12.21 -3.78 6.76
C MET A 75 -13.01 -3.06 7.84
N GLN A 76 -12.87 -1.72 7.90
CA GLN A 76 -13.55 -0.83 8.86
C GLN A 76 -13.36 -1.19 10.34
N GLY A 77 -12.28 -1.91 10.68
CA GLY A 77 -12.04 -2.35 12.05
C GLY A 77 -12.98 -3.46 12.51
N GLU A 78 -13.68 -4.12 11.58
CA GLU A 78 -14.38 -5.37 11.86
C GLU A 78 -13.39 -6.48 12.26
N ASN A 79 -13.91 -7.62 12.72
CA ASN A 79 -13.09 -8.77 13.06
C ASN A 79 -12.18 -9.16 11.89
N PHE A 80 -10.90 -9.39 12.20
CA PHE A 80 -9.92 -9.84 11.23
C PHE A 80 -10.37 -11.16 10.59
N GLN A 81 -10.40 -11.14 9.26
CA GLN A 81 -10.59 -12.32 8.45
C GLN A 81 -9.21 -12.94 8.21
N LYS A 82 -9.05 -14.20 8.63
CA LYS A 82 -7.82 -14.96 8.39
C LYS A 82 -7.73 -15.31 6.91
N GLN A 83 -6.71 -14.81 6.22
CA GLN A 83 -6.43 -15.18 4.83
C GLN A 83 -5.86 -16.60 4.77
N GLY A 84 -4.96 -16.94 5.70
CA GLY A 84 -4.38 -18.26 5.76
C GLY A 84 -3.21 -18.37 6.74
N THR A 85 -2.76 -19.61 6.92
CA THR A 85 -1.46 -19.95 7.51
C THR A 85 -0.65 -20.61 6.42
N PHE A 86 0.60 -20.20 6.28
CA PHE A 86 1.42 -20.62 5.16
C PHE A 86 2.84 -20.96 5.65
N PHE A 87 3.42 -21.97 5.01
CA PHE A 87 4.80 -22.42 5.24
C PHE A 87 5.71 -21.81 4.18
N MET A 88 6.74 -21.07 4.62
CA MET A 88 7.87 -20.69 3.75
C MET A 88 9.07 -21.53 4.18
N GLY A 89 9.62 -22.31 3.25
CA GLY A 89 10.85 -23.09 3.45
C GLY A 89 12.10 -22.21 3.55
N THR A 90 13.21 -22.82 3.95
CA THR A 90 14.55 -22.24 4.16
C THR A 90 15.36 -22.35 2.87
N PRO A 91 16.35 -21.46 2.62
CA PRO A 91 16.46 -20.04 2.96
C PRO A 91 16.46 -19.22 1.66
N ILE A 92 15.34 -18.57 1.33
CA ILE A 92 15.30 -17.57 0.27
C ILE A 92 14.35 -16.50 0.78
N THR A 93 14.66 -15.22 0.54
CA THR A 93 13.70 -14.12 0.64
C THR A 93 12.51 -14.48 -0.24
N ASN A 94 11.50 -15.15 0.33
CA ASN A 94 10.32 -15.48 -0.43
C ASN A 94 9.39 -14.27 -0.36
N GLU A 95 8.92 -13.85 -1.52
CA GLU A 95 7.85 -12.87 -1.64
C GLU A 95 6.56 -13.64 -1.92
N LEU A 96 5.50 -13.30 -1.19
CA LEU A 96 4.19 -13.86 -1.42
C LEU A 96 3.21 -12.77 -1.71
N SER A 97 2.56 -12.87 -2.85
CA SER A 97 1.55 -11.92 -3.30
C SER A 97 0.16 -12.47 -3.03
N PHE A 98 -0.72 -11.61 -2.53
CA PHE A 98 -2.10 -11.95 -2.18
C PHE A 98 -3.05 -11.01 -2.86
N ASN A 99 -4.05 -11.58 -3.54
CA ASN A 99 -5.08 -10.85 -4.25
C ASN A 99 -6.47 -11.27 -3.75
N LYS A 100 -7.32 -10.29 -3.40
CA LYS A 100 -8.72 -10.53 -3.03
C LYS A 100 -9.60 -9.38 -3.51
N ASN A 101 -10.72 -9.70 -4.15
CA ASN A 101 -11.72 -8.70 -4.49
C ASN A 101 -12.71 -8.51 -3.33
N PHE A 102 -12.95 -7.26 -2.97
CA PHE A 102 -14.11 -6.82 -2.19
C PHE A 102 -15.15 -6.29 -3.15
N THR A 103 -16.31 -6.91 -3.21
CA THR A 103 -17.40 -6.57 -4.14
C THR A 103 -18.57 -5.94 -3.38
N GLU A 104 -19.46 -5.26 -4.12
CA GLU A 104 -20.72 -4.70 -3.59
C GLU A 104 -20.53 -3.71 -2.43
N LEU A 105 -19.38 -3.02 -2.39
CA LEU A 105 -19.12 -1.97 -1.41
C LEU A 105 -20.06 -0.79 -1.61
N GLN A 106 -20.64 -0.30 -0.52
CA GLN A 106 -21.52 0.87 -0.54
C GLN A 106 -20.70 2.16 -0.63
N ASP A 107 -21.34 3.25 -1.04
CA ASP A 107 -20.71 4.58 -0.98
C ASP A 107 -20.33 4.92 0.46
N GLY A 108 -19.08 5.33 0.68
CA GLY A 108 -18.58 5.58 2.02
C GLY A 108 -17.06 5.59 2.11
N THR A 109 -16.55 5.83 3.32
CA THR A 109 -15.11 5.77 3.62
C THR A 109 -14.80 4.44 4.30
N TYR A 110 -13.71 3.81 3.88
CA TYR A 110 -13.25 2.51 4.35
C TYR A 110 -11.82 2.62 4.88
N ALA A 111 -11.54 1.89 5.95
CA ALA A 111 -10.18 1.67 6.44
C ALA A 111 -9.87 0.18 6.32
N LEU A 112 -8.90 -0.18 5.48
CA LEU A 112 -8.41 -1.55 5.36
C LEU A 112 -7.14 -1.69 6.19
N THR A 113 -7.10 -2.70 7.06
CA THR A 113 -5.90 -3.13 7.76
C THR A 113 -5.44 -4.47 7.21
N VAL A 114 -4.15 -4.59 6.91
CA VAL A 114 -3.48 -5.88 6.67
C VAL A 114 -2.45 -6.08 7.78
N SER A 115 -2.41 -7.27 8.35
CA SER A 115 -1.42 -7.64 9.36
C SER A 115 -0.83 -9.00 9.06
N ALA A 116 0.47 -9.11 9.28
CA ALA A 116 1.20 -10.35 9.14
C ALA A 116 2.00 -10.55 10.41
N LYS A 117 2.03 -11.77 10.92
CA LYS A 117 2.82 -12.13 12.09
C LYS A 117 3.42 -13.51 11.93
N TYR A 118 4.59 -13.71 12.50
CA TYR A 118 5.18 -15.03 12.63
C TYR A 118 5.85 -15.16 14.00
N VAL A 119 5.92 -16.39 14.49
CA VAL A 119 6.58 -16.73 15.76
C VAL A 119 7.81 -17.56 15.43
N ASP A 120 8.97 -17.21 15.97
CA ASP A 120 10.19 -18.00 15.77
C ASP A 120 10.30 -19.17 16.76
N ARG A 121 11.36 -19.97 16.65
CA ARG A 121 11.58 -21.16 17.49
C ARG A 121 11.83 -20.81 18.96
N ILE A 122 12.27 -19.59 19.24
CA ILE A 122 12.51 -19.09 20.59
C ILE A 122 11.32 -18.25 21.10
N MET A 123 10.15 -18.39 20.46
CA MET A 123 8.87 -17.77 20.81
C MET A 123 8.82 -16.24 20.70
N TRP A 124 9.74 -15.62 19.97
CA TRP A 124 9.63 -14.21 19.64
C TRP A 124 8.61 -14.01 18.53
N VAL A 125 7.83 -12.94 18.67
CA VAL A 125 6.79 -12.57 17.71
C VAL A 125 7.28 -11.39 16.88
N TYR A 126 7.32 -11.59 15.56
CA TYR A 126 7.58 -10.54 14.60
C TYR A 126 6.28 -10.24 13.88
N ALA A 127 5.94 -8.96 13.74
CA ALA A 127 4.71 -8.55 13.10
C ALA A 127 4.91 -7.26 12.32
N ASP A 128 4.17 -7.14 11.23
CA ASP A 128 4.01 -5.89 10.49
C ASP A 128 2.51 -5.63 10.28
N ARG A 129 2.17 -4.35 10.09
CA ARG A 129 0.81 -3.89 9.91
C ARG A 129 0.77 -2.68 8.98
N GLN A 130 -0.04 -2.79 7.93
CA GLN A 130 -0.34 -1.70 7.01
C GLN A 130 -1.81 -1.30 7.14
N ILE A 131 -2.07 0.01 7.03
CA ILE A 131 -3.42 0.57 7.06
C ILE A 131 -3.56 1.53 5.88
N VAL A 132 -4.63 1.37 5.10
CA VAL A 132 -5.00 2.32 4.05
C VAL A 132 -6.45 2.74 4.21
N THR A 133 -6.71 4.02 4.04
CA THR A 133 -8.06 4.59 3.97
C THR A 133 -8.40 4.90 2.52
N PHE A 134 -9.61 4.58 2.06
CA PHE A 134 -10.09 4.91 0.72
C PHE A 134 -11.59 5.22 0.74
N THR A 135 -12.11 5.79 -0.35
CA THR A 135 -13.53 6.16 -0.46
C THR A 135 -14.17 5.48 -1.67
N ILE A 136 -15.39 4.97 -1.52
CA ILE A 136 -16.25 4.53 -2.61
C ILE A 136 -17.27 5.63 -2.89
N ASN A 137 -17.37 6.03 -4.15
CA ASN A 137 -18.33 7.04 -4.58
C ASN A 137 -18.85 6.76 -6.00
N THR A 138 -19.84 5.88 -6.08
CA THR A 138 -20.42 5.36 -7.33
C THR A 138 -21.45 6.27 -7.97
N LYS A 139 -21.92 7.31 -7.27
CA LYS A 139 -22.91 8.24 -7.84
C LYS A 139 -22.38 8.93 -9.09
N THR A 140 -23.17 8.96 -10.15
CA THR A 140 -22.83 9.73 -11.35
C THR A 140 -22.96 11.24 -11.09
N PRO A 141 -22.16 12.09 -11.77
CA PRO A 141 -22.41 13.52 -11.76
C PRO A 141 -23.81 13.83 -12.29
N GLN A 142 -24.54 14.70 -11.61
CA GLN A 142 -25.85 15.18 -12.04
C GLN A 142 -25.76 16.66 -12.35
N ILE A 143 -26.25 17.00 -13.55
CA ILE A 143 -26.41 18.38 -14.00
C ILE A 143 -27.85 18.79 -13.74
N ARG A 144 -28.04 19.93 -13.09
CA ARG A 144 -29.36 20.56 -12.93
C ARG A 144 -29.35 21.91 -13.61
N ILE A 145 -30.20 22.08 -14.61
CA ILE A 145 -30.42 23.38 -15.24
C ILE A 145 -31.25 24.23 -14.29
N LEU A 146 -30.75 25.42 -13.99
CA LEU A 146 -31.47 26.44 -13.24
C LEU A 146 -32.28 27.23 -14.27
N SER A 147 -33.60 27.10 -14.23
CA SER A 147 -34.47 27.92 -15.08
C SER A 147 -34.28 29.39 -14.72
N ASN A 148 -33.98 30.20 -15.72
CA ASN A 148 -34.13 31.64 -15.64
C ASN A 148 -35.60 31.96 -15.99
N GLU A 149 -36.19 32.93 -15.30
CA GLU A 149 -37.54 33.42 -15.60
C GLU A 149 -37.65 33.84 -17.07
N LYS A 150 -38.72 33.39 -17.73
CA LYS A 150 -39.00 33.66 -19.14
C LYS A 150 -39.12 35.17 -19.33
N LYS A 151 -38.07 35.81 -19.88
CA LYS A 151 -38.08 37.23 -20.23
C LYS A 151 -37.96 37.36 -21.74
N ASP A 152 -38.87 38.13 -22.32
CA ASP A 152 -39.08 38.23 -23.75
C ASP A 152 -37.80 38.64 -24.50
N CYS A 153 -37.48 37.88 -25.56
CA CYS A 153 -36.73 38.32 -26.72
C CYS A 153 -35.30 38.85 -26.50
N ILE A 154 -34.42 38.09 -25.83
CA ILE A 154 -32.97 38.38 -25.83
C ILE A 154 -32.22 37.24 -26.53
N THR A 155 -31.38 37.57 -27.51
CA THR A 155 -30.59 36.63 -28.32
C THR A 155 -29.42 35.98 -27.58
N ASN A 156 -29.15 36.38 -26.33
CA ASN A 156 -28.03 35.91 -25.54
C ASN A 156 -28.52 35.54 -24.12
N TYR A 157 -28.90 34.28 -23.95
CA TYR A 157 -29.47 33.79 -22.69
C TYR A 157 -28.42 33.01 -21.89
N PRO A 158 -28.02 33.45 -20.69
CA PRO A 158 -27.03 32.73 -19.90
C PRO A 158 -27.63 31.41 -19.41
N LEU A 159 -27.03 30.27 -19.81
CA LEU A 159 -27.40 28.97 -19.26
C LEU A 159 -26.86 28.86 -17.84
N LYS A 160 -27.75 28.84 -16.86
CA LYS A 160 -27.39 28.59 -15.47
C LYS A 160 -27.61 27.12 -15.15
N PHE A 161 -26.63 26.49 -14.54
CA PHE A 161 -26.72 25.11 -14.09
C PHE A 161 -25.86 24.87 -12.87
N THR A 162 -26.11 23.78 -12.16
CA THR A 162 -25.27 23.28 -11.08
C THR A 162 -24.87 21.85 -11.37
N ILE A 163 -23.64 21.49 -11.05
CA ILE A 163 -23.18 20.10 -11.04
C ILE A 163 -22.92 19.70 -9.60
N ASN A 164 -23.46 18.57 -9.19
CA ASN A 164 -23.33 18.10 -7.80
C ASN A 164 -21.97 17.43 -7.49
N LYS A 165 -21.07 17.32 -8.48
CA LYS A 165 -19.78 16.65 -8.39
C LYS A 165 -18.73 17.28 -9.32
N PRO A 166 -17.43 17.17 -8.99
CA PRO A 166 -16.37 17.52 -9.92
C PRO A 166 -16.49 16.71 -11.22
N THR A 167 -16.40 17.40 -12.35
CA THR A 167 -16.41 16.82 -13.70
C THR A 167 -15.23 17.39 -14.48
N THR A 168 -14.53 16.55 -15.23
CA THR A 168 -13.39 16.99 -16.04
C THR A 168 -13.81 17.81 -17.26
N GLU A 169 -14.99 17.53 -17.81
CA GLU A 169 -15.50 18.18 -19.01
C GLU A 169 -17.02 18.38 -18.92
N ILE A 170 -17.48 19.49 -19.51
CA ILE A 170 -18.90 19.83 -19.61
C ILE A 170 -19.14 20.29 -21.04
N PHE A 171 -20.07 19.62 -21.71
CA PHE A 171 -20.49 19.94 -23.07
C PHE A 171 -21.97 20.30 -23.08
N TYR A 172 -22.34 21.24 -23.95
CA TYR A 172 -23.73 21.51 -24.25
C TYR A 172 -23.96 21.52 -25.76
N ASN A 173 -25.20 21.21 -26.14
CA ASN A 173 -25.68 21.22 -27.50
C ASN A 173 -27.02 21.96 -27.51
N LEU A 174 -27.15 22.96 -28.38
CA LEU A 174 -28.41 23.63 -28.67
C LEU A 174 -28.80 23.27 -30.09
N ASP A 175 -30.02 22.80 -30.28
CA ASP A 175 -30.64 22.59 -31.60
C ASP A 175 -29.81 21.73 -32.58
N ASN A 176 -29.16 20.67 -32.08
CA ASN A 176 -28.30 19.76 -32.84
C ASN A 176 -27.07 20.43 -33.48
N LEU A 177 -26.63 21.59 -32.99
CA LEU A 177 -25.36 22.21 -33.39
C LEU A 177 -24.17 21.46 -32.76
N PHE A 178 -22.95 21.68 -33.27
CA PHE A 178 -21.76 21.04 -32.71
C PHE A 178 -21.61 21.34 -31.21
N ASN A 179 -21.09 20.35 -30.46
CA ASN A 179 -20.89 20.48 -29.02
C ASN A 179 -19.95 21.64 -28.71
N ASN A 180 -20.43 22.59 -27.91
CA ASN A 180 -19.61 23.67 -27.40
C ASN A 180 -19.06 23.27 -26.02
N THR A 181 -17.76 23.47 -25.80
CA THR A 181 -17.10 23.17 -24.52
C THR A 181 -17.29 24.35 -23.57
N ILE A 182 -17.80 24.10 -22.37
CA ILE A 182 -17.84 25.12 -21.31
C ILE A 182 -16.54 25.04 -20.52
N PRO A 183 -15.71 26.09 -20.48
CA PRO A 183 -14.50 26.08 -19.67
C PRO A 183 -14.86 25.91 -18.19
N ALA A 184 -14.08 25.13 -17.44
CA ALA A 184 -14.39 24.67 -16.08
C ALA A 184 -14.60 25.76 -15.00
N ASN A 185 -14.47 27.05 -15.35
CA ASN A 185 -14.56 28.20 -14.44
C ASN A 185 -15.61 29.24 -14.88
N TYR A 186 -16.68 28.86 -15.59
CA TYR A 186 -17.72 29.83 -15.96
C TYR A 186 -18.82 29.91 -14.91
N THR A 187 -18.91 31.10 -14.29
CA THR A 187 -20.19 31.64 -13.81
C THR A 187 -20.72 32.50 -14.95
N LEU A 188 -21.88 32.16 -15.51
CA LEU A 188 -22.58 32.96 -16.53
C LEU A 188 -23.78 33.69 -15.92
#